data_AF-A0A2V2ZQL5-F1
#
_entry.id   AF-A0A2V2ZQL5-F1
#
_cell.length_a   1.000
_cell.length_b   1.000
_cell.length_c   1.000
_cell.angle_alpha   90.00
_cell.angle_beta   90.00
_cell.angle_gamma   90.00
#
_symmetry.space_group_name_H-M   'P 1'
#
loop_
_entity.id
_entity.type
_entity.pdbx_description
1 polymer ?
#
loop_
_entity_poly.entity_id
_entity_poly.type
_entity_poly.pdbx_seq_one_letter_code
_entity_poly.pdbx_strand_id
1 'polypeptide(L)'
;MRKSFKDKAKEIIGVSGEGGISTISEVFLEGALGAVIPGASSIIFSYKQKRMEENLLLFIGELQGKVDILEHQYKKMSEDNKVMLKEFFAGLICDYVIDEQEKEKIKYIANGFISLTGNDQLEVDQTIIYLDILKSVRVIDLRILFDLNTGYLIYDQNFHEYLENLGIDSHQYRMIKEKLFRVGLLKSSFDDEYQKIVKKVNDLTDYALSLQKGKPQKLNSNFASFKPKERETISISKLGRGFIDYFSGERDLSYDR
;
A
#
# COMPACT_ATOMS: atom_id res chain seq x y z
N MET A 1 -26.47 25.70 -14.28
CA MET A 1 -26.88 24.29 -14.11
C MET A 1 -25.67 23.51 -13.60
N ARG A 2 -25.78 22.76 -12.48
CA ARG A 2 -24.65 21.97 -11.94
C ARG A 2 -24.39 20.80 -12.90
N LYS A 3 -23.17 20.69 -13.44
CA LYS A 3 -22.77 19.56 -14.30
C LYS A 3 -22.95 18.24 -13.54
N SER A 4 -23.46 17.19 -14.20
CA SER A 4 -23.58 15.86 -13.59
C SER A 4 -22.18 15.29 -13.32
N PHE A 5 -22.07 14.30 -12.42
CA PHE A 5 -20.80 13.60 -12.19
C PHE A 5 -20.22 13.04 -13.49
N LYS A 6 -21.07 12.42 -14.32
CA LYS A 6 -20.71 11.89 -15.64
C LYS A 6 -20.11 12.96 -16.55
N ASP A 7 -20.69 14.16 -16.58
CA ASP A 7 -20.19 15.25 -17.41
C ASP A 7 -18.83 15.76 -16.91
N LYS A 8 -18.64 15.87 -15.59
CA LYS A 8 -17.36 16.28 -14.99
C LYS A 8 -16.27 15.23 -15.26
N ALA A 9 -16.58 13.95 -15.09
CA ALA A 9 -15.65 12.85 -15.36
C ALA A 9 -15.25 12.82 -16.84
N LYS A 10 -16.23 12.96 -17.75
CA LYS A 10 -15.97 13.06 -19.19
C LYS A 10 -15.13 14.27 -19.58
N GLU A 11 -15.30 15.40 -18.90
CA GLU A 11 -14.47 16.58 -19.13
C GLU A 11 -13.01 16.31 -18.73
N ILE A 12 -12.75 15.67 -17.57
CA ILE A 12 -11.39 15.29 -17.17
C ILE A 12 -10.75 14.36 -18.21
N ILE A 13 -11.50 13.38 -18.71
CA ILE A 13 -11.02 12.42 -19.72
C ILE A 13 -10.83 13.11 -21.09
N GLY A 14 -11.76 13.98 -21.49
CA GLY A 14 -11.81 14.61 -22.81
C GLY A 14 -10.93 15.86 -22.99
N VAL A 15 -10.43 16.46 -21.90
CA VAL A 15 -9.53 17.63 -21.95
C VAL A 15 -8.11 17.26 -22.39
N SER A 16 -7.80 15.96 -22.59
CA SER A 16 -6.43 15.49 -22.88
C SER A 16 -6.19 14.77 -24.21
N GLY A 17 -7.14 14.69 -25.16
CA GLY A 17 -6.85 14.02 -26.45
C GLY A 17 -7.84 14.29 -27.61
N GLU A 18 -7.29 14.45 -28.82
CA GLU A 18 -8.04 14.64 -30.09
C GLU A 18 -8.66 13.33 -30.66
N GLY A 19 -8.70 12.23 -29.91
CA GLY A 19 -9.10 10.92 -30.44
C GLY A 19 -9.83 10.03 -29.44
N GLY A 20 -11.14 10.23 -29.28
CA GLY A 20 -12.03 9.30 -28.58
C GLY A 20 -11.72 9.06 -27.09
N ILE A 21 -12.50 8.20 -26.44
CA ILE A 21 -12.22 7.73 -25.07
C ILE A 21 -11.41 6.43 -25.19
N SER A 22 -10.32 6.33 -24.45
CA SER A 22 -9.49 5.12 -24.43
C SER A 22 -10.22 3.95 -23.73
N THR A 23 -9.87 2.70 -24.03
CA THR A 23 -10.56 1.53 -23.47
C THR A 23 -10.42 1.48 -21.96
N ILE A 24 -9.24 1.80 -21.44
CA ILE A 24 -9.00 1.83 -20.01
C ILE A 24 -9.73 2.99 -19.32
N SER A 25 -9.84 4.16 -19.98
CA SER A 25 -10.65 5.28 -19.48
C SER A 25 -12.13 4.89 -19.37
N GLU A 26 -12.65 4.07 -20.29
CA GLU A 26 -14.02 3.54 -20.20
C GLU A 26 -14.19 2.61 -19.00
N VAL A 27 -13.26 1.69 -18.77
CA VAL A 27 -13.28 0.78 -17.59
C VAL A 27 -13.39 1.56 -16.29
N PHE A 28 -12.56 2.59 -16.11
CA PHE A 28 -12.59 3.40 -14.89
C PHE A 28 -13.87 4.23 -14.78
N LEU A 29 -14.35 4.79 -15.90
CA LEU A 29 -15.59 5.55 -15.90
C LEU A 29 -16.78 4.67 -15.55
N GLU A 30 -16.84 3.44 -16.08
CA GLU A 30 -17.86 2.45 -15.74
C GLU A 30 -17.79 2.07 -14.25
N GLY A 31 -16.60 1.76 -13.73
CA GLY A 31 -16.39 1.47 -12.31
C GLY A 31 -16.84 2.63 -11.40
N ALA A 32 -16.42 3.86 -11.73
CA ALA A 32 -16.78 5.06 -10.98
C ALA A 32 -18.29 5.35 -11.04
N LEU A 33 -18.93 5.15 -12.20
CA LEU A 33 -20.38 5.30 -12.35
C LEU A 33 -21.15 4.22 -11.58
N GLY A 34 -20.64 2.99 -11.54
CA GLY A 34 -21.21 1.89 -10.76
C GLY A 34 -21.18 2.14 -9.25
N ALA A 35 -20.14 2.83 -8.77
CA ALA A 35 -20.01 3.22 -7.36
C ALA A 35 -20.93 4.40 -6.95
N VAL A 36 -21.46 5.16 -7.91
CA VAL A 36 -22.36 6.29 -7.62
C VAL A 36 -23.79 5.79 -7.45
N ILE A 37 -24.37 5.96 -6.25
CA ILE A 37 -25.75 5.56 -5.94
C ILE A 37 -26.76 6.62 -6.48
N PRO A 38 -27.66 6.28 -7.43
CA PRO A 38 -28.71 7.19 -7.89
C PRO A 38 -29.84 7.36 -6.84
N GLY A 39 -30.40 8.56 -6.68
CA GLY A 39 -31.71 8.74 -6.01
C GLY A 39 -31.74 9.37 -4.60
N ALA A 40 -30.66 9.96 -4.08
CA ALA A 40 -30.70 10.74 -2.83
C ALA A 40 -31.29 12.15 -3.06
N SER A 41 -32.58 12.25 -3.37
CA SER A 41 -33.23 13.50 -3.82
C SER A 41 -33.88 14.36 -2.73
N SER A 42 -33.89 13.96 -1.45
CA SER A 42 -34.66 14.68 -0.42
C SER A 42 -33.86 15.27 0.76
N ILE A 43 -32.56 15.01 0.88
CA ILE A 43 -31.72 15.67 1.89
C ILE A 43 -30.49 16.22 1.17
N ILE A 44 -30.41 17.55 1.18
CA ILE A 44 -29.26 18.37 0.78
C ILE A 44 -27.94 17.59 0.88
N PHE A 45 -27.26 17.41 -0.26
CA PHE A 45 -25.85 17.04 -0.42
C PHE A 45 -25.14 16.74 0.90
N SER A 46 -25.28 15.51 1.39
CA SER A 46 -24.56 15.13 2.60
C SER A 46 -23.05 15.25 2.33
N TYR A 47 -22.29 15.66 3.35
CA TYR A 47 -20.82 15.77 3.28
C TYR A 47 -20.18 14.52 2.65
N LYS A 48 -20.73 13.33 2.91
CA LYS A 48 -20.30 12.06 2.32
C LYS A 48 -20.46 12.00 0.80
N GLN A 49 -21.60 12.44 0.26
CA GLN A 49 -21.84 12.42 -1.19
C GLN A 49 -20.90 13.38 -1.92
N LYS A 50 -20.68 14.58 -1.37
CA LYS A 50 -19.73 15.54 -1.93
C LYS A 50 -18.30 14.99 -1.90
N ARG A 51 -17.88 14.39 -0.78
CA ARG A 51 -16.57 13.75 -0.66
C ARG A 51 -16.39 12.59 -1.64
N MET A 52 -17.38 11.73 -1.78
CA MET A 52 -17.38 10.64 -2.75
C MET A 52 -17.17 11.15 -4.18
N GLU A 53 -17.99 12.13 -4.62
CA GLU A 53 -17.82 12.74 -5.95
C GLU A 53 -16.42 13.33 -6.13
N GLU A 54 -15.93 14.08 -5.13
CA GLU A 54 -14.59 14.68 -5.18
C GLU A 54 -13.48 13.63 -5.25
N ASN A 55 -13.55 12.57 -4.45
CA ASN A 55 -12.56 11.50 -4.44
C ASN A 55 -12.53 10.75 -5.77
N LEU A 56 -13.69 10.43 -6.35
CA LEU A 56 -13.76 9.77 -7.66
C LEU A 56 -13.20 10.66 -8.77
N LEU A 57 -13.49 11.97 -8.75
CA LEU A 57 -12.92 12.89 -9.74
C LEU A 57 -11.40 13.03 -9.59
N LEU A 58 -10.89 13.07 -8.36
CA LEU A 58 -9.44 13.06 -8.10
C LEU A 58 -8.81 11.77 -8.62
N PHE A 59 -9.42 10.62 -8.34
CA PHE A 59 -8.95 9.32 -8.82
C PHE A 59 -8.90 9.24 -10.35
N ILE A 60 -9.97 9.67 -11.03
CA ILE A 60 -10.02 9.73 -12.49
C ILE A 60 -8.91 10.66 -13.02
N GLY A 61 -8.70 11.81 -12.38
CA GLY A 61 -7.61 12.73 -12.76
C GLY A 61 -6.22 12.11 -12.63
N GLU A 62 -5.95 11.40 -11.52
CA GLU A 62 -4.68 10.70 -11.29
C GLU A 62 -4.42 9.58 -12.32
N LEU A 63 -5.46 8.83 -12.70
CA LEU A 63 -5.35 7.79 -13.73
C LEU A 63 -5.19 8.40 -15.13
N GLN A 64 -5.94 9.46 -15.44
CA GLN A 64 -5.85 10.14 -16.73
C GLN A 64 -4.44 10.70 -16.98
N GLY A 65 -3.77 11.21 -15.95
CA GLY A 65 -2.38 11.65 -16.05
C GLY A 65 -1.37 10.53 -16.38
N LYS A 66 -1.79 9.26 -16.35
CA LYS A 66 -0.97 8.07 -16.62
C LYS A 66 -1.66 7.11 -17.61
N VAL A 67 -2.61 7.62 -18.41
CA VAL A 67 -3.45 6.81 -19.31
C VAL A 67 -2.64 6.03 -20.34
N ASP A 68 -1.53 6.59 -20.85
CA ASP A 68 -0.68 5.94 -21.84
C ASP A 68 -0.03 4.65 -21.30
N ILE A 69 0.46 4.70 -20.05
CA ILE A 69 1.06 3.53 -19.37
C ILE A 69 -0.01 2.47 -19.15
N LEU A 70 -1.18 2.90 -18.68
CA LEU A 70 -2.33 2.03 -18.41
C LEU A 70 -2.84 1.34 -19.68
N GLU A 71 -2.99 2.08 -20.78
CA GLU A 71 -3.39 1.53 -22.08
C GLU A 71 -2.38 0.52 -22.61
N HIS A 72 -1.09 0.82 -22.51
CA HIS A 72 -0.05 -0.09 -22.93
C HIS A 72 -0.03 -1.38 -22.10
N GLN A 73 -0.21 -1.28 -20.79
CA GLN A 73 -0.34 -2.43 -19.89
C GLN A 73 -1.60 -3.24 -20.21
N TYR A 74 -2.74 -2.58 -20.36
CA TYR A 74 -4.02 -3.21 -20.68
C TYR A 74 -3.97 -4.01 -21.98
N LYS A 75 -3.33 -3.48 -23.03
CA LYS A 75 -3.17 -4.17 -24.32
C LYS A 75 -2.37 -5.47 -24.21
N LYS A 76 -1.47 -5.58 -23.24
CA LYS A 76 -0.63 -6.77 -22.99
C LYS A 76 -1.29 -7.80 -22.09
N MET A 77 -2.35 -7.44 -21.38
CA MET A 77 -3.09 -8.37 -20.52
C MET A 77 -3.75 -9.47 -21.32
N SER A 78 -3.89 -10.66 -20.70
CA SER A 78 -4.79 -11.70 -21.16
C SER A 78 -6.24 -11.22 -21.12
N GLU A 79 -7.11 -11.83 -21.93
CA GLU A 79 -8.55 -11.51 -21.91
C GLU A 79 -9.17 -11.78 -20.53
N ASP A 80 -8.78 -12.86 -19.85
CA ASP A 80 -9.24 -13.17 -18.49
C ASP A 80 -8.86 -12.06 -17.50
N ASN A 81 -7.64 -11.52 -17.58
CA ASN A 81 -7.20 -10.41 -16.73
C ASN A 81 -7.95 -9.12 -17.07
N LYS A 82 -8.24 -8.85 -18.34
CA LYS A 82 -9.05 -7.68 -18.75
C LYS A 82 -10.47 -7.76 -18.21
N VAL A 83 -11.09 -8.94 -18.26
CA VAL A 83 -12.42 -9.19 -17.69
C VAL A 83 -12.38 -9.01 -16.17
N MET A 84 -11.41 -9.61 -15.48
CA MET A 84 -11.25 -9.48 -14.04
C MET A 84 -10.99 -8.03 -13.61
N LEU A 85 -10.19 -7.28 -14.38
CA LEU A 85 -9.96 -5.86 -14.15
C LEU A 85 -11.27 -5.06 -14.25
N LYS A 86 -12.04 -5.31 -15.31
CA LYS A 86 -13.29 -4.59 -15.62
C LYS A 86 -14.41 -4.92 -14.63
N GLU A 87 -14.64 -6.20 -14.38
CA GLU A 87 -15.83 -6.68 -13.65
C GLU A 87 -15.62 -6.70 -12.13
N PHE A 88 -14.38 -6.79 -11.66
CA PHE A 88 -14.07 -6.90 -10.23
C PHE A 88 -13.21 -5.75 -9.72
N PHE A 89 -11.97 -5.59 -10.22
CA PHE A 89 -11.03 -4.65 -9.61
C PHE A 89 -11.42 -3.18 -9.78
N ALA A 90 -12.03 -2.79 -10.91
CA ALA A 90 -12.51 -1.43 -11.12
C ALA A 90 -13.54 -1.03 -10.06
N GLY A 91 -14.52 -1.91 -9.77
CA GLY A 91 -15.51 -1.70 -8.72
C GLY A 91 -14.89 -1.71 -7.34
N LEU A 92 -14.09 -2.75 -7.02
CA LEU A 92 -13.40 -2.88 -5.73
C LEU A 92 -12.60 -1.63 -5.39
N ILE A 93 -11.76 -1.14 -6.32
CA ILE A 93 -10.91 0.02 -6.06
C ILE A 93 -11.76 1.29 -5.90
N CYS A 94 -12.85 1.44 -6.67
CA CYS A 94 -13.78 2.53 -6.46
C CYS A 94 -14.41 2.50 -5.06
N ASP A 95 -14.72 1.33 -4.48
CA ASP A 95 -15.24 1.23 -3.11
C ASP A 95 -14.27 1.81 -2.07
N TYR A 96 -12.96 1.59 -2.24
CA TYR A 96 -11.95 2.21 -1.37
C TYR A 96 -11.84 3.73 -1.61
N VAL A 97 -11.98 4.19 -2.86
CA VAL A 97 -11.94 5.63 -3.21
C VAL A 97 -13.13 6.39 -2.59
N ILE A 98 -14.35 5.86 -2.68
CA ILE A 98 -15.55 6.56 -2.20
C ILE A 98 -15.57 6.70 -0.66
N ASP A 99 -15.01 5.73 0.04
CA ASP A 99 -14.97 5.69 1.50
C ASP A 99 -13.82 6.51 2.10
N GLU A 100 -12.82 6.88 1.28
CA GLU A 100 -11.61 7.53 1.76
C GLU A 100 -11.89 8.91 2.37
N GLN A 101 -11.28 9.15 3.53
CA GLN A 101 -11.42 10.38 4.30
C GLN A 101 -10.29 11.37 4.02
N GLU A 102 -9.08 10.87 3.75
CA GLU A 102 -7.89 11.65 3.45
C GLU A 102 -7.68 11.72 1.94
N LYS A 103 -8.07 12.84 1.32
CA LYS A 103 -7.98 13.06 -0.13
C LYS A 103 -6.59 12.77 -0.71
N GLU A 104 -5.54 13.03 0.06
CA GLU A 104 -4.16 12.76 -0.34
C GLU A 104 -3.88 11.27 -0.57
N LYS A 105 -4.66 10.35 0.03
CA LYS A 105 -4.51 8.91 -0.24
C LYS A 105 -5.05 8.47 -1.59
N ILE A 106 -5.87 9.29 -2.25
CA ILE A 106 -6.41 8.97 -3.58
C ILE A 106 -5.29 8.74 -4.61
N LYS A 107 -4.20 9.52 -4.53
CA LYS A 107 -3.03 9.32 -5.41
C LYS A 107 -2.36 7.96 -5.20
N TYR A 108 -2.30 7.48 -3.95
CA TYR A 108 -1.76 6.16 -3.64
C TYR A 108 -2.70 5.07 -4.15
N ILE A 109 -4.01 5.21 -3.96
CA ILE A 109 -4.99 4.24 -4.52
C ILE A 109 -4.86 4.17 -6.05
N ALA A 110 -4.67 5.31 -6.74
CA ALA A 110 -4.40 5.36 -8.17
C ALA A 110 -3.09 4.67 -8.56
N ASN A 111 -2.00 4.87 -7.81
CA ASN A 111 -0.75 4.15 -8.01
C ASN A 111 -0.93 2.63 -7.83
N GLY A 112 -1.68 2.20 -6.82
CA GLY A 112 -2.03 0.80 -6.62
C GLY A 112 -2.77 0.21 -7.81
N PHE A 113 -3.70 0.98 -8.41
CA PHE A 113 -4.39 0.57 -9.64
C PHE A 113 -3.40 0.36 -10.81
N ILE A 114 -2.42 1.24 -10.96
CA ILE A 114 -1.41 1.14 -12.03
C ILE A 114 -0.45 -0.03 -11.80
N SER A 115 -0.05 -0.25 -10.55
CA SER A 115 0.76 -1.40 -10.17
C SER A 115 0.02 -2.71 -10.44
N LEU A 116 -1.27 -2.77 -10.11
CA LEU A 116 -2.14 -3.90 -10.43
C LEU A 116 -2.15 -4.17 -11.93
N THR A 117 -2.30 -3.14 -12.77
CA THR A 117 -2.34 -3.33 -14.22
C THR A 117 -1.00 -3.71 -14.84
N GLY A 118 0.11 -3.44 -14.15
CA GLY A 118 1.45 -3.85 -14.57
C GLY A 118 1.79 -5.32 -14.32
N ASN A 119 0.98 -6.05 -13.55
CA ASN A 119 1.28 -7.42 -13.16
C ASN A 119 0.70 -8.43 -14.17
N ASP A 120 1.50 -9.46 -14.50
CA ASP A 120 1.07 -10.56 -15.38
C ASP A 120 -0.05 -11.41 -14.76
N GLN A 121 -0.09 -11.51 -13.43
CA GLN A 121 -1.12 -12.19 -12.67
C GLN A 121 -1.76 -11.23 -11.68
N LEU A 122 -3.09 -11.15 -11.71
CA LEU A 122 -3.85 -10.32 -10.78
C LEU A 122 -4.09 -11.10 -9.48
N GLU A 123 -3.35 -10.74 -8.43
CA GLU A 123 -3.51 -11.36 -7.11
C GLU A 123 -4.58 -10.64 -6.28
N VAL A 124 -5.80 -11.20 -6.28
CA VAL A 124 -6.97 -10.64 -5.57
C VAL A 124 -6.70 -10.47 -4.07
N ASP A 125 -6.29 -11.55 -3.39
CA ASP A 125 -6.10 -11.53 -1.95
C ASP A 125 -5.02 -10.54 -1.50
N GLN A 126 -3.89 -10.50 -2.22
CA GLN A 126 -2.81 -9.54 -1.93
C GLN A 126 -3.29 -8.10 -2.12
N THR A 127 -4.05 -7.83 -3.19
CA THR A 127 -4.58 -6.49 -3.48
C THR A 127 -5.54 -6.02 -2.39
N ILE A 128 -6.45 -6.90 -1.94
CA ILE A 128 -7.39 -6.58 -0.85
C ILE A 128 -6.62 -6.30 0.45
N ILE A 129 -5.63 -7.14 0.80
CA ILE A 129 -4.78 -6.93 1.98
C ILE A 129 -4.09 -5.55 1.91
N TYR A 130 -3.54 -5.19 0.75
CA TYR A 130 -2.90 -3.89 0.56
C TYR A 130 -3.87 -2.72 0.68
N LEU A 131 -5.06 -2.81 0.08
CA LEU A 131 -6.09 -1.77 0.19
C LEU A 131 -6.61 -1.63 1.64
N ASP A 132 -6.78 -2.74 2.37
CA ASP A 132 -7.18 -2.74 3.78
C ASP A 132 -6.11 -2.11 4.67
N ILE A 133 -4.84 -2.43 4.43
CA ILE A 133 -3.73 -1.77 5.14
C ILE A 133 -3.73 -0.28 4.83
N LEU A 134 -3.83 0.12 3.56
CA LEU A 134 -3.87 1.53 3.13
C LEU A 134 -5.05 2.30 3.76
N LYS A 135 -6.22 1.67 3.85
CA LYS A 135 -7.40 2.20 4.55
C LYS A 135 -7.14 2.40 6.04
N SER A 136 -6.41 1.47 6.67
CA SER A 136 -6.12 1.51 8.11
C SER A 136 -5.07 2.55 8.51
N VAL A 137 -4.17 2.92 7.59
CA VAL A 137 -3.09 3.89 7.83
C VAL A 137 -3.48 5.32 7.42
N ARG A 138 -2.91 6.30 8.12
CA ARG A 138 -3.02 7.73 7.85
C ARG A 138 -1.94 8.17 6.88
N VAL A 139 -2.12 9.35 6.26
CA VAL A 139 -1.08 9.92 5.40
C VAL A 139 0.24 10.11 6.13
N ILE A 140 0.19 10.54 7.40
CA ILE A 140 1.41 10.69 8.22
C ILE A 140 2.13 9.36 8.47
N ASP A 141 1.37 8.27 8.61
CA ASP A 141 1.94 6.92 8.77
C ASP A 141 2.68 6.50 7.49
N LEU A 142 2.08 6.78 6.32
CA LEU A 142 2.67 6.50 5.01
C LEU A 142 3.94 7.31 4.77
N ARG A 143 3.94 8.59 5.15
CA ARG A 143 5.11 9.46 5.01
C ARG A 143 6.29 8.92 5.83
N ILE A 144 6.07 8.61 7.10
CA ILE A 144 7.10 7.99 7.94
C ILE A 144 7.58 6.65 7.37
N LEU A 145 6.67 5.82 6.85
CA LEU A 145 7.03 4.54 6.24
C LEU A 145 7.93 4.73 5.01
N PHE A 146 7.60 5.68 4.13
CA PHE A 146 8.37 5.96 2.93
C PHE A 146 9.73 6.60 3.26
N ASP A 147 9.78 7.52 4.23
CA ASP A 147 11.03 8.14 4.70
C ASP A 147 11.96 7.11 5.38
N LEU A 148 11.40 6.10 6.05
CA LEU A 148 12.16 4.94 6.54
C LEU A 148 12.73 4.08 5.41
N ASN A 149 12.06 4.02 4.26
CA ASN A 149 12.47 3.20 3.11
C ASN A 149 13.62 3.83 2.33
N THR A 150 13.58 5.14 2.15
CA THR A 150 14.62 5.91 1.44
C THR A 150 15.89 6.07 2.27
N GLY A 151 15.82 5.77 3.58
CA GLY A 151 16.93 5.99 4.50
C GLY A 151 17.09 7.45 4.90
N TYR A 152 16.12 8.33 4.60
CA TYR A 152 16.17 9.75 4.92
C TYR A 152 16.49 10.00 6.41
N LEU A 153 15.91 9.18 7.29
CA LEU A 153 16.14 9.21 8.74
C LEU A 153 17.56 8.79 9.18
N ILE A 154 18.35 8.20 8.29
CA ILE A 154 19.72 7.75 8.55
C ILE A 154 20.74 8.81 8.14
N TYR A 155 20.38 9.69 7.19
CA TYR A 155 21.31 10.66 6.59
C TYR A 155 21.19 12.07 7.17
N ASP A 156 20.03 12.49 7.66
CA ASP A 156 19.85 13.84 8.21
C ASP A 156 19.88 13.83 9.75
N GLN A 157 20.87 14.48 10.34
CA GLN A 157 21.32 14.25 11.73
C GLN A 157 20.40 14.81 12.82
N ASN A 158 19.18 15.25 12.48
CA ASN A 158 18.32 15.91 13.45
C ASN A 158 16.91 15.32 13.46
N PHE A 159 16.78 14.15 14.10
CA PHE A 159 15.49 13.48 14.31
C PHE A 159 14.44 14.42 14.93
N HIS A 160 14.86 15.37 15.77
CA HIS A 160 13.95 16.37 16.33
C HIS A 160 13.37 17.29 15.25
N GLU A 161 14.20 17.83 14.36
CA GLU A 161 13.80 18.67 13.23
C GLU A 161 12.91 17.91 12.24
N TYR A 162 13.20 16.63 11.99
CA TYR A 162 12.31 15.76 11.21
C TYR A 162 10.90 15.70 11.81
N LEU A 163 10.80 15.49 13.13
CA LEU A 163 9.51 15.46 13.81
C LEU A 163 8.80 16.83 13.77
N GLU A 164 9.55 17.92 13.93
CA GLU A 164 9.01 19.28 13.78
C GLU A 164 8.48 19.55 12.37
N ASN A 165 9.21 19.14 11.32
CA ASN A 165 8.79 19.25 9.93
C ASN A 165 7.53 18.44 9.60
N LEU A 166 7.32 17.35 10.34
CA LEU A 166 6.10 16.54 10.27
C LEU A 166 4.96 17.10 11.15
N GLY A 167 5.25 18.07 12.02
CA GLY A 167 4.27 18.61 12.97
C GLY A 167 3.83 17.60 14.03
N ILE A 168 4.70 16.65 14.38
CA ILE A 168 4.39 15.61 15.38
C ILE A 168 5.44 15.60 16.50
N ASP A 169 5.05 15.08 17.66
CA ASP A 169 5.97 14.85 18.77
C ASP A 169 6.51 13.40 18.80
N SER A 170 7.43 13.13 19.72
CA SER A 170 8.05 11.82 19.89
C SER A 170 7.06 10.73 20.33
N HIS A 171 5.99 11.10 21.04
CA HIS A 171 4.94 10.19 21.48
C HIS A 171 4.06 9.77 20.29
N GLN A 172 3.64 10.73 19.46
CA GLN A 172 2.91 10.48 18.22
C GLN A 172 3.74 9.62 17.27
N TYR A 173 5.04 9.93 17.08
CA TYR A 173 5.93 9.10 16.29
C TYR A 173 5.99 7.64 16.79
N ARG A 174 6.08 7.45 18.11
CA ARG A 174 6.03 6.12 18.72
C ARG A 174 4.72 5.39 18.42
N MET A 175 3.57 6.07 18.58
CA MET A 175 2.26 5.49 18.26
C MET A 175 2.14 5.07 16.80
N ILE A 176 2.67 5.90 15.88
CA ILE A 176 2.70 5.62 14.45
C ILE A 176 3.55 4.37 14.18
N LYS A 177 4.74 4.27 14.77
CA LYS A 177 5.57 3.06 14.65
C LYS A 177 4.88 1.82 15.16
N GLU A 178 4.28 1.86 16.36
CA GLU A 178 3.53 0.74 16.95
C GLU A 178 2.36 0.31 16.04
N LYS A 179 1.68 1.28 15.41
CA LYS A 179 0.67 1.00 14.40
C LYS A 179 1.25 0.31 13.16
N LEU A 180 2.36 0.81 12.60
CA LEU A 180 3.02 0.21 11.44
C LEU A 180 3.54 -1.21 11.73
N PHE A 181 3.95 -1.51 12.96
CA PHE A 181 4.21 -2.89 13.41
C PHE A 181 2.96 -3.75 13.43
N ARG A 182 1.87 -3.26 14.02
CA ARG A 182 0.61 -4.00 14.15
C ARG A 182 0.02 -4.40 12.80
N VAL A 183 0.16 -3.55 11.78
CA VAL A 183 -0.29 -3.86 10.41
C VAL A 183 0.76 -4.63 9.59
N GLY A 184 1.90 -4.99 10.20
CA GLY A 184 2.93 -5.81 9.58
C GLY A 184 3.82 -5.11 8.57
N LEU A 185 3.77 -3.77 8.47
CA LEU A 185 4.62 -3.00 7.53
C LEU A 185 6.05 -2.86 8.06
N LEU A 186 6.22 -2.81 9.38
CA LEU A 186 7.52 -2.87 10.05
C LEU A 186 7.74 -4.23 10.71
N LYS A 187 9.01 -4.60 10.89
CA LYS A 187 9.42 -5.78 11.64
C LYS A 187 10.57 -5.49 12.60
N SER A 188 10.58 -6.21 13.71
CA SER A 188 11.66 -6.15 14.67
C SER A 188 12.73 -7.18 14.32
N SER A 189 14.00 -6.85 14.50
CA SER A 189 15.04 -7.87 14.42
C SER A 189 14.92 -8.94 15.50
N PHE A 190 14.22 -8.66 16.59
CA PHE A 190 13.99 -9.63 17.65
C PHE A 190 13.01 -10.73 17.21
N ASP A 191 12.09 -10.45 16.29
CA ASP A 191 11.19 -11.47 15.73
C ASP A 191 11.98 -12.55 14.96
N ASP A 192 12.91 -12.11 14.10
CA ASP A 192 13.80 -13.01 13.35
C ASP A 192 14.76 -13.78 14.27
N GLU A 193 15.07 -13.19 15.41
CA GLU A 193 16.00 -13.74 16.39
C GLU A 193 15.35 -14.76 17.33
N TYR A 194 14.10 -14.53 17.73
CA TYR A 194 13.34 -15.47 18.53
C TYR A 194 13.33 -16.87 17.90
N GLN A 195 13.11 -16.94 16.58
CA GLN A 195 13.16 -18.21 15.84
C GLN A 195 14.54 -18.89 15.91
N LYS A 196 15.62 -18.11 15.91
CA LYS A 196 16.98 -18.64 16.07
C LYS A 196 17.19 -19.18 17.49
N ILE A 197 16.70 -18.48 18.50
CA ILE A 197 16.78 -18.91 19.90
C ILE A 197 16.00 -20.21 20.10
N VAL A 198 14.74 -20.28 19.63
CA VAL A 198 13.91 -21.50 19.71
C VAL A 198 14.61 -22.67 19.04
N LYS A 199 15.18 -22.47 17.85
CA LYS A 199 15.96 -23.51 17.17
C LYS A 199 17.14 -23.98 18.01
N LYS A 200 17.88 -23.07 18.65
CA LYS A 200 19.01 -23.42 19.52
C LYS A 200 18.57 -24.20 20.76
N VAL A 201 17.45 -23.83 21.36
CA VAL A 201 16.87 -24.56 22.50
C VAL A 201 16.49 -25.99 22.06
N ASN A 202 15.84 -26.15 20.91
CA ASN A 202 15.48 -27.46 20.37
C ASN A 202 16.73 -28.31 20.06
N ASP A 203 17.75 -27.73 19.41
CA ASP A 203 19.03 -28.41 19.14
C ASP A 203 19.66 -28.95 20.44
N LEU A 204 19.56 -28.20 21.56
CA LEU A 204 20.07 -28.61 22.86
C LEU A 204 19.21 -29.70 23.51
N THR A 205 17.88 -29.61 23.39
CA THR A 205 16.96 -30.66 23.85
C THR A 205 17.19 -31.98 23.12
N ASP A 206 17.32 -31.95 21.79
CA ASP A 206 17.58 -33.14 20.99
C ASP A 206 18.93 -33.78 21.36
N TYR A 207 19.96 -32.96 21.57
CA TYR A 207 21.24 -33.44 22.07
C TYR A 207 21.11 -34.11 23.44
N ALA A 208 20.42 -33.49 24.40
CA ALA A 208 20.21 -34.07 25.73
C ALA A 208 19.44 -35.40 25.68
N LEU A 209 18.40 -35.49 24.84
CA LEU A 209 17.67 -36.74 24.60
C LEU A 209 18.53 -37.81 23.95
N SER A 210 19.42 -37.42 23.03
CA SER A 210 20.36 -38.35 22.37
C SER A 210 21.36 -38.95 23.36
N LEU A 211 21.80 -38.16 24.36
CA LEU A 211 22.64 -38.62 25.46
C LEU A 211 21.90 -39.63 26.34
N GLN A 212 20.65 -39.34 26.72
CA GLN A 212 19.83 -40.27 27.51
C GLN A 212 19.57 -41.60 26.79
N LYS A 213 19.43 -41.57 25.46
CA LYS A 213 19.24 -42.76 24.62
C LYS A 213 20.54 -43.54 24.34
N GLY A 214 21.68 -43.10 24.89
CA GLY A 214 22.99 -43.74 24.68
C GLY A 214 23.53 -43.64 23.26
N LYS A 215 22.97 -42.75 22.43
CA LYS A 215 23.39 -42.50 21.04
C LYS A 215 23.67 -41.01 20.87
N PRO A 216 24.80 -40.49 21.39
CA PRO A 216 25.10 -39.07 21.36
C PRO A 216 25.14 -38.55 19.93
N GLN A 217 24.26 -37.61 19.61
CA GLN A 217 24.30 -36.85 18.37
C GLN A 217 25.28 -35.69 18.53
N LYS A 218 25.90 -35.20 17.45
CA LYS A 218 26.74 -34.00 17.53
C LYS A 218 25.87 -32.76 17.70
N LEU A 219 26.11 -31.99 18.76
CA LEU A 219 25.58 -30.64 18.90
C LEU A 219 26.13 -29.78 17.74
N ASN A 220 25.28 -28.92 17.18
CA ASN A 220 25.67 -28.02 16.10
C ASN A 220 26.87 -27.17 16.55
N SER A 221 27.95 -27.15 15.74
CA SER A 221 29.20 -26.43 16.06
C SER A 221 29.00 -24.94 16.32
N ASN A 222 27.94 -24.36 15.76
CA ASN A 222 27.62 -22.94 15.90
C ASN A 222 26.71 -22.67 17.11
N PHE A 223 26.58 -23.59 18.06
CA PHE A 223 25.81 -23.38 19.30
C PHE A 223 26.56 -22.46 20.26
N ALA A 224 27.83 -22.76 20.56
CA ALA A 224 28.64 -21.98 21.50
C ALA A 224 28.97 -20.55 21.03
N SER A 225 28.95 -20.32 19.71
CA SER A 225 29.22 -19.01 19.11
C SER A 225 27.95 -18.16 18.92
N PHE A 226 26.76 -18.69 19.22
CA PHE A 226 25.53 -17.94 19.12
C PHE A 226 25.48 -16.86 20.21
N LYS A 227 25.37 -15.60 19.79
CA LYS A 227 25.15 -14.46 20.68
C LYS A 227 23.85 -13.77 20.27
N PRO A 228 22.88 -13.63 21.20
CA PRO A 228 21.72 -12.80 20.94
C PRO A 228 22.12 -11.35 20.65
N LYS A 229 21.34 -10.63 19.84
CA LYS A 229 21.48 -9.19 19.67
C LYS A 229 21.10 -8.51 20.96
N GLU A 230 21.92 -7.54 21.34
CA GLU A 230 21.69 -6.70 22.52
C GLU A 230 20.73 -5.55 22.24
N ARG A 231 20.51 -5.19 20.97
CA ARG A 231 19.69 -4.06 20.55
C ARG A 231 18.72 -4.44 19.46
N GLU A 232 17.50 -3.94 19.62
CA GLU A 232 16.45 -4.05 18.62
C GLU A 232 16.75 -3.12 17.45
N THR A 233 16.75 -3.66 16.23
CA THR A 233 16.77 -2.85 15.01
C THR A 233 15.44 -3.00 14.29
N ILE A 234 14.87 -1.88 13.88
CA ILE A 234 13.57 -1.81 13.22
C ILE A 234 13.82 -1.65 11.73
N SER A 235 13.10 -2.43 10.92
CA SER A 235 13.24 -2.40 9.47
C SER A 235 11.89 -2.62 8.80
N ILE A 236 11.80 -2.26 7.53
CA ILE A 236 10.61 -2.55 6.72
C ILE A 236 10.52 -4.06 6.50
N SER A 237 9.32 -4.61 6.70
CA SER A 237 9.07 -6.04 6.52
C SER A 237 9.03 -6.44 5.04
N LYS A 238 8.89 -7.74 4.73
CA LYS A 238 8.66 -8.18 3.34
C LYS A 238 7.31 -7.65 2.82
N LEU A 239 6.27 -7.72 3.66
CA LEU A 239 4.95 -7.16 3.37
C LEU A 239 5.05 -5.65 3.14
N GLY A 240 5.79 -4.95 4.00
CA GLY A 240 6.01 -3.51 3.91
C GLY A 240 6.68 -3.08 2.61
N ARG A 241 7.71 -3.80 2.15
CA ARG A 241 8.34 -3.50 0.85
C ARG A 241 7.36 -3.65 -0.30
N GLY A 242 6.67 -4.80 -0.38
CA GLY A 242 5.67 -5.00 -1.43
C GLY A 242 4.53 -3.98 -1.39
N PHE A 243 4.11 -3.57 -0.19
CA PHE A 243 3.12 -2.50 -0.02
C PHE A 243 3.63 -1.15 -0.55
N ILE A 244 4.87 -0.77 -0.23
CA ILE A 244 5.49 0.47 -0.72
C ILE A 244 5.63 0.42 -2.23
N ASP A 245 6.16 -0.66 -2.79
CA ASP A 245 6.33 -0.84 -4.23
C ASP A 245 4.98 -0.73 -4.96
N TYR A 246 3.92 -1.31 -4.37
CA TYR A 246 2.58 -1.27 -4.93
C TYR A 246 1.97 0.15 -4.96
N PHE A 247 2.22 0.99 -3.94
CA PHE A 247 1.54 2.29 -3.80
C PHE A 247 2.40 3.55 -4.07
N SER A 248 3.72 3.44 -4.12
CA SER A 248 4.63 4.60 -4.31
C SER A 248 4.59 5.18 -5.73
N GLY A 249 4.31 4.35 -6.75
CA GLY A 249 4.38 4.77 -8.15
C GLY A 249 5.79 5.22 -8.57
N GLU A 250 6.02 5.44 -9.86
CA GLU A 250 7.36 5.77 -10.38
C GLU A 250 7.92 7.13 -9.90
N ARG A 251 7.13 7.97 -9.22
CA ARG A 251 7.50 9.35 -8.84
C ARG A 251 7.84 9.59 -7.37
N ASP A 252 7.53 8.68 -6.44
CA ASP A 252 7.83 8.91 -5.01
C ASP A 252 9.24 8.44 -4.59
N LEU A 253 10.07 7.97 -5.53
CA LEU A 253 11.50 7.69 -5.31
C LEU A 253 12.43 8.85 -5.71
N SER A 254 11.88 9.97 -6.17
CA SER A 254 12.63 11.16 -6.54
C SER A 254 12.23 12.34 -5.65
N TYR A 255 12.64 12.29 -4.39
CA TYR A 255 12.89 13.52 -3.63
C TYR A 255 14.41 13.67 -3.49
N ASP A 256 14.90 14.70 -4.18
CA ASP A 256 16.20 15.38 -4.14
C ASP A 256 17.49 14.59 -4.49
N ARG A 257 17.93 14.80 -5.75
CA ARG A 257 19.36 15.00 -6.03
C ARG A 257 19.66 16.50 -6.01
#